data_AF-A0A6S6SZU9-F1
#
_entry.id   AF-A0A6S6SZU9-F1
#
_cell.length_a   1.000
_cell.length_b   1.000
_cell.length_c   1.000
_cell.angle_alpha   90.00
_cell.angle_beta   90.00
_cell.angle_gamma   90.00
#
_symmetry.space_group_name_H-M   'P 1'
#
loop_
_entity.id
_entity.type
_entity.pdbx_description
1 polymer ?
#
loop_
_entity_poly.entity_id
_entity_poly.type
_entity_poly.pdbx_seq_one_letter_code
_entity_poly.pdbx_strand_id
1 'polypeptide(L)'
;MKTFKCSCKDHPILFFENSLCVACNRTVGLDDWFDNIEPYDLDKASGQYFKAAQPEVRYQKCDNHAKFKTCNGMVNLDTFVPVEGEDEMLCFACRFNETIPDLSIAEHIPLWKKMEAAKRRALYTLKALSLPLRNINQDPEGGLSFDFTTDRDVSDHFASRLEDQDPVFTGHASGHITINLAEANDVARSQTKLAMGERYRTLLGHFRHELGHYYFDKLIAGSAEKHALCKKYFGDDEASYKDAMDKHYKKGAPKDWHKTFISEYATMHPYEDWAETWAHYMHIMDTLETAKNYSITGSTSGSSADTEEVEDLSLPQGAYFFSGQTSIDSILDTWIDFSVILNSLNRSMGMNDAYPFVLTQPVRTKLSFIHHAIHNRLHRMPAIG
;
A
#
# COMPACT_ATOMS: atom_id res chain seq x y z
N MET A 1 -9.27 -4.59 -1.11
CA MET A 1 -8.67 -5.85 -1.58
C MET A 1 -9.77 -6.83 -1.94
N LYS A 2 -9.83 -7.20 -3.21
CA LYS A 2 -10.79 -8.18 -3.72
C LYS A 2 -10.53 -9.60 -3.18
N THR A 3 -11.56 -10.42 -3.23
CA THR A 3 -11.43 -11.87 -3.07
C THR A 3 -11.51 -12.58 -4.41
N PHE A 4 -10.90 -13.75 -4.49
CA PHE A 4 -10.90 -14.62 -5.65
C PHE A 4 -11.61 -15.93 -5.32
N LYS A 5 -11.77 -16.82 -6.30
CA LYS A 5 -12.38 -18.14 -6.08
C LYS A 5 -11.55 -19.21 -6.75
N CYS A 6 -11.38 -20.33 -6.07
CA CYS A 6 -10.79 -21.50 -6.71
C CYS A 6 -11.77 -22.10 -7.73
N SER A 7 -11.26 -22.64 -8.84
CA SER A 7 -12.04 -23.34 -9.86
C SER A 7 -12.38 -24.80 -9.50
N CYS A 8 -12.10 -25.24 -8.27
CA CYS A 8 -12.49 -26.57 -7.80
C CYS A 8 -13.97 -26.60 -7.41
N LYS A 9 -14.53 -27.81 -7.27
CA LYS A 9 -15.96 -28.06 -7.02
C LYS A 9 -16.57 -27.21 -5.89
N ASP A 10 -15.86 -27.02 -4.79
CA ASP A 10 -16.38 -26.31 -3.61
C ASP A 10 -16.27 -24.78 -3.72
N HIS A 11 -15.62 -24.27 -4.77
CA HIS A 11 -15.41 -22.85 -5.04
C HIS A 11 -15.04 -21.99 -3.81
N PRO A 12 -14.06 -22.42 -2.97
CA PRO A 12 -13.70 -21.67 -1.78
C PRO A 12 -13.16 -20.28 -2.15
N ILE A 13 -13.41 -19.33 -1.25
CA ILE A 13 -12.86 -17.98 -1.31
C ILE A 13 -11.34 -18.06 -1.18
N LEU A 14 -10.64 -17.41 -2.09
CA LEU A 14 -9.21 -17.22 -2.07
C LEU A 14 -8.88 -15.77 -1.73
N PHE A 15 -7.89 -15.58 -0.87
CA PHE A 15 -7.36 -14.29 -0.48
C PHE A 15 -6.05 -14.01 -1.20
N PHE A 16 -5.70 -12.73 -1.28
CA PHE A 16 -4.52 -12.23 -1.98
C PHE A 16 -3.19 -12.89 -1.56
N GLU A 17 -3.08 -13.38 -0.32
CA GLU A 17 -1.86 -14.03 0.20
C GLU A 17 -1.90 -15.56 0.14
N ASN A 18 -2.97 -16.17 -0.37
CA ASN A 18 -3.05 -17.62 -0.44
C ASN A 18 -2.03 -18.18 -1.43
N SER A 19 -1.38 -19.28 -1.02
CA SER A 19 -0.47 -20.08 -1.85
C SER A 19 -0.99 -21.51 -2.07
N LEU A 20 -2.07 -21.89 -1.37
CA LEU A 20 -2.71 -23.19 -1.45
C LEU A 20 -4.22 -23.03 -1.26
N CYS A 21 -5.01 -23.78 -2.03
CA CYS A 21 -6.43 -23.95 -1.78
C CYS A 21 -6.66 -25.04 -0.73
N VAL A 22 -7.31 -24.71 0.39
CA VAL A 22 -7.55 -25.66 1.50
C VAL A 22 -8.57 -26.75 1.19
N ALA A 23 -9.42 -26.58 0.17
CA ALA A 23 -10.43 -27.57 -0.21
C ALA A 23 -9.86 -28.65 -1.15
N CYS A 24 -9.05 -28.26 -2.13
CA CYS A 24 -8.54 -29.17 -3.17
C CYS A 24 -7.01 -29.38 -3.14
N ASN A 25 -6.29 -28.73 -2.23
CA ASN A 25 -4.83 -28.77 -2.11
C ASN A 25 -4.04 -28.37 -3.37
N ARG A 26 -4.68 -27.72 -4.35
CA ARG A 26 -3.97 -27.14 -5.49
C ARG A 26 -3.13 -25.96 -5.03
N THR A 27 -1.96 -25.80 -5.67
CA THR A 27 -1.20 -24.55 -5.57
C THR A 27 -2.07 -23.43 -6.12
N VAL A 28 -2.21 -22.34 -5.38
CA VAL A 28 -2.80 -21.11 -5.90
C VAL A 28 -1.75 -20.01 -5.82
N GLY A 29 -1.87 -18.99 -6.65
CA GLY A 29 -0.90 -17.91 -6.63
C GLY A 29 -1.31 -16.73 -7.47
N LEU A 30 -0.64 -15.61 -7.21
CA LEU A 30 -0.82 -14.38 -7.96
C LEU A 30 -0.23 -14.56 -9.36
N ASP A 31 -1.03 -14.26 -10.36
CA ASP A 31 -0.63 -14.42 -11.76
C ASP A 31 0.31 -13.31 -12.23
N ASP A 32 0.85 -13.47 -13.45
CA ASP A 32 1.83 -12.56 -14.02
C ASP A 32 1.22 -11.17 -14.33
N TRP A 33 -0.09 -11.11 -14.58
CA TRP A 33 -0.85 -9.86 -14.70
C TRP A 33 -1.12 -9.21 -13.35
N PHE A 34 -0.72 -9.81 -12.23
CA PHE A 34 -0.75 -9.24 -10.89
C PHE A 34 -2.14 -8.72 -10.47
N ASP A 35 -3.20 -9.34 -10.98
CA ASP A 35 -4.57 -8.93 -10.74
C ASP A 35 -5.47 -10.08 -10.27
N ASN A 36 -5.03 -11.34 -10.42
CA ASN A 36 -5.80 -12.52 -10.05
C ASN A 36 -5.02 -13.54 -9.20
N ILE A 37 -5.72 -14.16 -8.23
CA ILE A 37 -5.25 -15.37 -7.55
C ILE A 37 -5.90 -16.58 -8.21
N GLU A 38 -5.09 -17.37 -8.90
CA GLU A 38 -5.55 -18.50 -9.72
C GLU A 38 -5.02 -19.84 -9.19
N PRO A 39 -5.75 -20.95 -9.40
CA PRO A 39 -5.24 -22.28 -9.14
C PRO A 39 -4.39 -22.80 -10.29
N TYR A 40 -3.30 -23.50 -9.94
CA TYR A 40 -2.34 -24.07 -10.86
C TYR A 40 -2.18 -25.57 -10.61
N ASP A 41 -2.24 -26.35 -11.69
CA ASP A 41 -1.95 -27.77 -11.70
C ASP A 41 -0.47 -28.00 -12.03
N LEU A 42 0.15 -28.99 -11.38
CA LEU A 42 1.56 -29.35 -11.59
C LEU A 42 1.66 -30.45 -12.63
N ASP A 43 2.37 -30.18 -13.72
CA ASP A 43 2.88 -31.24 -14.60
C ASP A 43 4.11 -31.86 -13.94
N LYS A 44 3.97 -33.10 -13.47
CA LYS A 44 5.03 -33.83 -12.78
C LYS A 44 6.23 -34.18 -13.68
N ALA A 45 6.04 -34.24 -15.00
CA ALA A 45 7.11 -34.58 -15.92
C ALA A 45 8.06 -33.40 -16.15
N SER A 46 7.49 -32.21 -16.37
CA SER A 46 8.25 -30.98 -16.59
C SER A 46 8.61 -30.22 -15.31
N GLY A 47 7.88 -30.46 -14.21
CA GLY A 47 7.97 -29.65 -12.99
C GLY A 47 7.32 -28.27 -13.12
N GLN A 48 6.65 -28.00 -14.25
CA GLN A 48 6.00 -26.73 -14.54
C GLN A 48 4.53 -26.75 -14.14
N TYR A 49 4.00 -25.56 -13.91
CA TYR A 49 2.62 -25.31 -13.56
C TYR A 49 1.82 -24.85 -14.77
N PHE A 50 0.51 -25.11 -14.78
CA PHE A 50 -0.41 -24.61 -15.81
C PHE A 50 -1.78 -24.32 -15.21
N LYS A 51 -2.55 -23.46 -15.89
CA LYS A 51 -3.95 -23.19 -15.52
C LYS A 51 -4.84 -24.15 -16.29
N ALA A 52 -5.88 -24.69 -15.66
CA ALA A 52 -6.80 -25.63 -16.31
C ALA A 52 -7.49 -25.05 -17.57
N ALA A 53 -7.72 -23.74 -17.59
CA ALA A 53 -8.32 -23.04 -18.73
C ALA A 53 -7.34 -22.80 -19.90
N GLN A 54 -6.04 -22.88 -19.65
CA GLN A 54 -4.94 -22.59 -20.61
C GLN A 54 -3.80 -23.58 -20.37
N PRO A 55 -3.99 -24.88 -20.67
CA PRO A 55 -3.01 -25.93 -20.37
C PRO A 55 -1.69 -25.82 -21.15
N GLU A 56 -1.70 -25.08 -22.26
CA GLU A 56 -0.54 -24.79 -23.10
C GLU A 56 0.41 -23.76 -22.48
N VAL A 57 -0.09 -22.81 -21.70
CA VAL A 57 0.72 -21.76 -21.07
C VAL A 57 1.39 -22.32 -19.82
N ARG A 58 2.71 -22.19 -19.76
CA ARG A 58 3.51 -22.76 -18.69
C ARG A 58 3.95 -21.71 -17.69
N TYR A 59 3.93 -22.11 -16.42
CA TYR A 59 4.28 -21.26 -15.31
C TYR A 59 5.29 -21.95 -14.41
N GLN A 60 6.04 -21.16 -13.65
CA GLN A 60 6.82 -21.63 -12.51
C GLN A 60 6.51 -20.77 -11.29
N LYS A 61 6.83 -21.29 -10.10
CA LYS A 61 6.78 -20.46 -8.89
C LYS A 61 7.90 -19.44 -8.98
N CYS A 62 7.62 -18.22 -8.53
CA CYS A 62 8.69 -17.27 -8.21
C CYS A 62 9.72 -17.93 -7.29
N ASP A 63 11.00 -17.67 -7.48
CA ASP A 63 12.06 -18.25 -6.66
C ASP A 63 11.88 -17.95 -5.17
N ASN A 64 11.45 -16.71 -4.84
CA ASN A 64 11.13 -16.31 -3.47
C ASN A 64 9.93 -17.07 -2.88
N HIS A 65 8.99 -17.50 -3.73
CA HIS A 65 7.88 -18.38 -3.34
C HIS A 65 8.37 -19.81 -3.14
N ALA A 66 9.12 -20.36 -4.10
CA ALA A 66 9.57 -21.75 -4.09
C ALA A 66 10.55 -22.06 -2.95
N LYS A 67 11.54 -21.18 -2.74
CA LYS A 67 12.64 -21.37 -1.81
C LYS A 67 12.27 -20.93 -0.38
N PHE A 68 11.61 -19.78 -0.23
CA PHE A 68 11.44 -19.12 1.07
C PHE A 68 9.99 -18.90 1.51
N LYS A 69 9.00 -19.13 0.62
CA LYS A 69 7.56 -18.93 0.90
C LYS A 69 7.23 -17.50 1.35
N THR A 70 8.00 -16.50 0.86
CA THR A 70 7.84 -15.08 1.19
C THR A 70 6.90 -14.34 0.23
N CYS A 71 6.71 -14.88 -0.98
CA CYS A 71 5.64 -14.49 -1.89
C CYS A 71 4.83 -15.69 -2.37
N ASN A 72 3.77 -15.42 -3.14
CA ASN A 72 2.90 -16.41 -3.77
C ASN A 72 2.79 -16.21 -5.30
N GLY A 73 3.74 -15.49 -5.90
CA GLY A 73 3.71 -15.19 -7.34
C GLY A 73 4.01 -16.42 -8.20
N MET A 74 3.34 -16.48 -9.35
CA MET A 74 3.55 -17.44 -10.41
C MET A 74 4.04 -16.70 -11.67
N VAL A 75 5.14 -17.17 -12.24
CA VAL A 75 5.81 -16.56 -13.38
C VAL A 75 5.39 -17.27 -14.64
N ASN A 76 4.87 -16.54 -15.62
CA ASN A 76 4.54 -17.08 -16.93
C ASN A 76 5.82 -17.21 -17.78
N LEU A 77 6.15 -18.41 -18.23
CA LEU A 77 7.38 -18.70 -18.95
C LEU A 77 7.38 -18.13 -20.39
N ASP A 78 6.21 -17.86 -20.97
CA ASP A 78 6.11 -17.33 -22.33
C ASP A 78 6.37 -15.82 -22.38
N THR A 79 6.11 -15.11 -21.28
CA THR A 79 6.27 -13.65 -21.16
C THR A 79 7.44 -13.24 -20.27
N PHE A 80 8.05 -14.18 -19.56
CA PHE A 80 9.19 -13.91 -18.68
C PHE A 80 10.40 -13.45 -19.49
N VAL A 81 10.83 -12.22 -19.20
CA VAL A 81 12.11 -11.70 -19.67
C VAL A 81 13.12 -11.82 -18.53
N PRO A 82 14.18 -12.64 -18.67
CA PRO A 82 15.25 -12.74 -17.67
C PRO A 82 16.06 -11.44 -17.61
N VAL A 83 16.65 -11.17 -16.45
CA VAL A 83 17.63 -10.10 -16.30
C VAL A 83 19.00 -10.66 -16.72
N GLU A 84 19.74 -9.91 -17.52
CA GLU A 84 21.04 -10.37 -18.02
C GLU A 84 22.02 -10.56 -16.85
N GLY A 85 22.64 -11.74 -16.77
CA GLY A 85 23.58 -12.09 -15.69
C GLY A 85 22.92 -12.64 -14.43
N GLU A 86 21.60 -12.77 -14.40
CA GLU A 86 20.85 -13.32 -13.27
C GLU A 86 20.09 -14.59 -13.67
N ASP A 87 20.25 -15.65 -12.86
CA ASP A 87 19.55 -16.93 -13.07
C ASP A 87 18.21 -17.00 -12.31
N GLU A 88 17.79 -15.91 -11.66
CA GLU A 88 16.60 -15.93 -10.81
C GLU A 88 15.29 -15.78 -11.57
N MET A 89 14.27 -16.51 -11.12
CA MET A 89 12.92 -16.41 -11.67
C MET A 89 12.00 -15.64 -10.74
N LEU A 90 11.99 -14.31 -10.87
CA LEU A 90 11.17 -13.44 -10.03
C LEU A 90 9.84 -13.05 -10.69
N CYS A 91 8.75 -13.09 -9.90
CA CYS A 91 7.45 -12.54 -10.29
C CYS A 91 7.43 -11.01 -10.30
N PHE A 92 6.39 -10.43 -10.90
CA PHE A 92 6.17 -8.98 -11.02
C PHE A 92 6.59 -8.19 -9.77
N ALA A 93 6.05 -8.52 -8.58
CA ALA A 93 6.35 -7.76 -7.37
C ALA A 93 7.76 -8.00 -6.80
N CYS A 94 8.32 -9.20 -6.94
CA CYS A 94 9.65 -9.49 -6.41
C CYS A 94 10.75 -8.78 -7.21
N ARG A 95 10.52 -8.52 -8.50
CA ARG A 95 11.43 -7.74 -9.37
C ARG A 95 11.58 -6.26 -8.98
N PHE A 96 10.81 -5.78 -8.01
CA PHE A 96 10.98 -4.44 -7.45
C PHE A 96 11.94 -4.44 -6.24
N ASN A 97 12.43 -5.59 -5.78
CA ASN A 97 13.48 -5.58 -4.76
C ASN A 97 14.82 -5.39 -5.42
N GLU A 98 15.58 -4.44 -4.90
CA GLU A 98 17.00 -4.31 -5.18
C GLU A 98 17.80 -5.05 -4.09
N THR A 99 17.45 -4.79 -2.82
CA THR A 99 18.00 -5.53 -1.67
C THR A 99 16.91 -6.31 -0.93
N ILE A 100 17.17 -7.60 -0.68
CA ILE A 100 16.41 -8.41 0.28
C ILE A 100 17.25 -8.61 1.57
N PRO A 101 16.63 -8.94 2.71
CA PRO A 101 17.38 -9.12 3.95
C PRO A 101 18.37 -10.28 3.87
N ASP A 102 19.42 -10.26 4.70
CA ASP A 102 20.37 -11.37 4.81
C ASP A 102 19.65 -12.65 5.23
N LEU A 103 19.57 -13.62 4.31
CA LEU A 103 18.88 -14.90 4.51
C LEU A 103 19.73 -15.94 5.25
N SER A 104 20.99 -15.64 5.56
CA SER A 104 21.79 -16.45 6.48
C SER A 104 21.23 -16.41 7.91
N ILE A 105 20.48 -15.35 8.24
CA ILE A 105 19.78 -15.16 9.50
C ILE A 105 18.32 -15.61 9.33
N ALA A 106 17.97 -16.76 9.91
CA ALA A 106 16.67 -17.40 9.70
C ALA A 106 15.48 -16.53 10.17
N GLU A 107 15.70 -15.70 11.19
CA GLU A 107 14.75 -14.77 11.78
C GLU A 107 14.35 -13.64 10.82
N HIS A 108 15.15 -13.34 9.79
CA HIS A 108 14.80 -12.34 8.77
C HIS A 108 13.69 -12.82 7.84
N ILE A 109 13.60 -14.12 7.54
CA ILE A 109 12.63 -14.69 6.60
C ILE A 109 11.17 -14.36 6.95
N PRO A 110 10.67 -14.56 8.18
CA PRO A 110 9.29 -14.19 8.52
C PRO A 110 9.02 -12.69 8.45
N LEU A 111 10.02 -11.84 8.72
CA LEU A 111 9.91 -10.38 8.59
C LEU A 111 9.85 -9.97 7.12
N TRP A 112 10.72 -10.54 6.29
CA TRP A 112 10.70 -10.35 4.85
C TRP A 112 9.36 -10.77 4.24
N LYS A 113 8.76 -11.88 4.70
CA LYS A 113 7.43 -12.30 4.27
C LYS A 113 6.35 -11.23 4.57
N LYS A 114 6.43 -10.57 5.73
CA LYS A 114 5.52 -9.46 6.07
C LYS A 114 5.77 -8.24 5.16
N MET A 115 7.03 -7.90 4.88
CA MET A 115 7.42 -6.84 3.93
C MET A 115 6.82 -7.10 2.54
N GLU A 116 7.03 -8.30 2.03
CA GLU A 116 6.56 -8.74 0.74
C GLU A 116 5.02 -8.71 0.63
N ALA A 117 4.30 -9.10 1.68
CA ALA A 117 2.84 -8.98 1.72
C ALA A 117 2.37 -7.51 1.70
N ALA A 118 3.01 -6.62 2.47
CA ALA A 118 2.70 -5.19 2.46
C ALA A 118 3.00 -4.55 1.10
N LYS A 119 4.19 -4.78 0.55
CA LYS A 119 4.59 -4.31 -0.77
C LYS A 119 3.60 -4.76 -1.85
N ARG A 120 3.27 -6.06 -1.92
CA ARG A 120 2.34 -6.57 -2.93
C ARG A 120 0.97 -5.90 -2.89
N ARG A 121 0.45 -5.63 -1.69
CA ARG A 121 -0.82 -4.91 -1.51
C ARG A 121 -0.73 -3.49 -2.04
N ALA A 122 0.35 -2.78 -1.73
CA ALA A 122 0.57 -1.44 -2.26
C ALA A 122 0.68 -1.44 -3.79
N LEU A 123 1.50 -2.33 -4.36
CA LEU A 123 1.66 -2.48 -5.81
C LEU A 123 0.34 -2.83 -6.51
N TYR A 124 -0.51 -3.64 -5.88
CA TYR A 124 -1.82 -4.01 -6.44
C TYR A 124 -2.69 -2.76 -6.63
N THR A 125 -2.74 -1.91 -5.61
CA THR A 125 -3.48 -0.64 -5.64
C THR A 125 -2.94 0.30 -6.70
N LEU A 126 -1.62 0.43 -6.82
CA LEU A 126 -1.00 1.25 -7.87
C LEU A 126 -1.37 0.76 -9.27
N LYS A 127 -1.37 -0.57 -9.47
CA LYS A 127 -1.79 -1.18 -10.73
C LYS A 127 -3.28 -0.95 -11.00
N ALA A 128 -4.14 -1.09 -9.99
CA ALA A 128 -5.58 -0.84 -10.11
C ALA A 128 -5.91 0.63 -10.42
N LEU A 129 -5.09 1.57 -9.93
CA LEU A 129 -5.14 3.00 -10.25
C LEU A 129 -4.53 3.34 -11.61
N SER A 130 -3.98 2.36 -12.34
CA SER A 130 -3.28 2.53 -13.61
C SER A 130 -2.12 3.54 -13.54
N LEU A 131 -1.44 3.61 -12.39
CA LEU A 131 -0.27 4.46 -12.22
C LEU A 131 0.96 3.87 -12.93
N PRO A 132 1.89 4.71 -13.42
CA PRO A 132 3.17 4.24 -13.96
C PRO A 132 3.90 3.40 -12.91
N LEU A 133 4.26 2.18 -13.28
CA LEU A 133 4.86 1.21 -12.37
C LEU A 133 5.93 0.40 -13.12
N ARG A 134 7.13 0.99 -13.21
CA ARG A 134 8.33 0.40 -13.80
C ARG A 134 9.37 0.20 -12.70
N ASN A 135 10.09 -0.91 -12.75
CA ASN A 135 11.24 -1.12 -11.87
C ASN A 135 12.52 -0.53 -12.50
N ILE A 136 13.61 -0.52 -11.75
CA ILE A 136 14.90 0.02 -12.18
C ILE A 136 15.46 -0.67 -13.44
N ASN A 137 15.17 -1.96 -13.65
CA ASN A 137 15.60 -2.68 -14.86
C ASN A 137 14.84 -2.20 -16.12
N GLN A 138 13.63 -1.68 -15.95
CA GLN A 138 12.80 -1.15 -17.05
C GLN A 138 13.00 0.36 -17.25
N ASP A 139 13.39 1.08 -16.21
CA ASP A 139 13.64 2.52 -16.19
C ASP A 139 14.77 2.82 -15.20
N PRO A 140 16.05 2.82 -15.64
CA PRO A 140 17.19 3.01 -14.74
C PRO A 140 17.27 4.39 -14.08
N GLU A 141 16.64 5.42 -14.66
CA GLU A 141 16.74 6.80 -14.16
C GLU A 141 15.64 7.16 -13.16
N GLY A 142 14.53 6.43 -13.15
CA GLY A 142 13.45 6.71 -12.21
C GLY A 142 12.51 5.54 -11.95
N GLY A 143 12.95 4.32 -12.21
CA GLY A 143 12.22 3.13 -11.80
C GLY A 143 12.08 3.05 -10.28
N LEU A 144 11.05 2.36 -9.83
CA LEU A 144 10.83 2.08 -8.43
C LEU A 144 11.66 0.86 -8.01
N SER A 145 12.36 0.95 -6.89
CA SER A 145 12.94 -0.21 -6.20
C SER A 145 12.68 -0.15 -4.70
N PHE A 146 12.85 -1.29 -4.05
CA PHE A 146 12.75 -1.46 -2.61
C PHE A 146 14.00 -2.12 -2.05
N ASP A 147 14.50 -1.56 -0.96
CA ASP A 147 15.57 -2.12 -0.15
C ASP A 147 15.03 -2.52 1.22
N PHE A 148 15.08 -3.82 1.51
CA PHE A 148 14.75 -4.36 2.82
C PHE A 148 16.02 -4.71 3.55
N THR A 149 16.46 -3.81 4.42
CA THR A 149 17.73 -3.93 5.15
C THR A 149 17.54 -3.56 6.63
N THR A 150 18.55 -3.76 7.45
CA THR A 150 18.52 -3.42 8.87
C THR A 150 19.93 -3.19 9.41
N ASP A 151 20.07 -2.19 10.29
CA ASP A 151 21.29 -1.84 11.02
C ASP A 151 21.32 -2.45 12.44
N ARG A 152 20.35 -3.31 12.77
CA ARG A 152 20.04 -3.71 14.15
C ARG A 152 19.78 -5.21 14.25
N ASP A 153 20.07 -5.75 15.43
CA ASP A 153 19.99 -7.20 15.68
C ASP A 153 18.52 -7.64 15.79
N VAL A 154 18.11 -8.57 14.93
CA VAL A 154 16.74 -9.11 14.96
C VAL A 154 16.44 -9.92 16.23
N SER A 155 17.46 -10.52 16.85
CA SER A 155 17.32 -11.42 18.00
C SER A 155 16.86 -10.71 19.28
N ASP A 156 17.12 -9.40 19.39
CA ASP A 156 16.70 -8.57 20.53
C ASP A 156 15.58 -7.59 20.18
N HIS A 157 14.84 -7.87 19.10
CA HIS A 157 13.82 -7.00 18.54
C HIS A 157 14.37 -5.63 18.09
N PHE A 158 15.55 -5.63 17.47
CA PHE A 158 16.20 -4.46 16.88
C PHE A 158 16.58 -3.40 17.93
N ALA A 159 16.82 -3.80 19.18
CA ALA A 159 17.23 -2.90 20.24
C ALA A 159 18.72 -2.51 20.10
N SER A 160 19.59 -3.49 19.82
CA SER A 160 21.03 -3.29 19.64
C SER A 160 21.39 -3.03 18.18
N ARG A 161 22.37 -2.17 17.95
CA ARG A 161 22.96 -1.96 16.62
C ARG A 161 23.93 -3.07 16.28
N LEU A 162 23.98 -3.45 15.01
CA LEU A 162 25.01 -4.33 14.48
C LEU A 162 26.32 -3.55 14.38
N GLU A 163 27.43 -4.18 14.79
CA GLU A 163 28.76 -3.62 14.59
C GLU A 163 29.04 -3.51 13.08
N ASP A 164 29.71 -2.42 12.67
CA ASP A 164 30.07 -2.13 11.28
C ASP A 164 28.92 -1.92 10.28
N GLN A 165 27.71 -1.57 10.75
CA GLN A 165 26.62 -1.11 9.88
C GLN A 165 26.27 0.36 10.09
N ASP A 166 26.11 1.08 8.98
CA ASP A 166 25.57 2.43 9.00
C ASP A 166 24.07 2.42 9.39
N PRO A 167 23.58 3.47 10.07
CA PRO A 167 22.17 3.54 10.43
C PRO A 167 21.25 3.47 9.21
N VAL A 168 20.33 2.51 9.22
CA VAL A 168 19.33 2.33 8.17
C VAL A 168 18.08 3.12 8.54
N PHE A 169 17.78 4.12 7.73
CA PHE A 169 16.55 4.90 7.83
C PHE A 169 15.54 4.44 6.78
N THR A 170 14.28 4.32 7.20
CA THR A 170 13.16 4.18 6.26
C THR A 170 13.00 5.52 5.54
N GLY A 171 12.90 5.47 4.21
CA GLY A 171 12.75 6.69 3.42
C GLY A 171 12.78 6.43 1.92
N HIS A 172 12.65 7.52 1.17
CA HIS A 172 12.65 7.56 -0.28
C HIS A 172 13.83 8.39 -0.80
N ALA A 173 14.52 7.89 -1.82
CA ALA A 173 15.55 8.59 -2.57
C ALA A 173 15.42 8.30 -4.07
N SER A 174 14.81 9.22 -4.84
CA SER A 174 14.76 9.17 -6.30
C SER A 174 14.23 7.84 -6.89
N GLY A 175 13.19 7.26 -6.29
CA GLY A 175 12.62 5.97 -6.71
C GLY A 175 13.13 4.75 -5.94
N HIS A 176 14.22 4.89 -5.19
CA HIS A 176 14.70 3.85 -4.27
C HIS A 176 14.03 4.04 -2.91
N ILE A 177 13.20 3.08 -2.50
CA ILE A 177 12.51 3.10 -1.21
C ILE A 177 13.19 2.11 -0.26
N THR A 178 13.85 2.62 0.77
CA THR A 178 14.38 1.79 1.85
C THR A 178 13.33 1.63 2.94
N ILE A 179 13.04 0.39 3.35
CA ILE A 179 12.21 0.11 4.53
C ILE A 179 13.04 -0.72 5.51
N ASN A 180 13.29 -0.19 6.72
CA ASN A 180 14.02 -0.92 7.74
C ASN A 180 13.22 -2.18 8.16
N LEU A 181 13.90 -3.34 8.21
CA LEU A 181 13.29 -4.63 8.57
C LEU A 181 12.58 -4.60 9.93
N ALA A 182 13.04 -3.74 10.85
CA ALA A 182 12.42 -3.50 12.14
C ALA A 182 10.93 -3.11 12.02
N GLU A 183 10.50 -2.47 10.93
CA GLU A 183 9.10 -2.12 10.70
C GLU A 183 8.19 -3.36 10.57
N ALA A 184 8.72 -4.51 10.17
CA ALA A 184 7.98 -5.77 10.13
C ALA A 184 7.91 -6.49 11.48
N ASN A 185 8.72 -6.07 12.47
CA ASN A 185 8.71 -6.65 13.81
C ASN A 185 7.69 -5.92 14.70
N ASP A 186 6.77 -6.68 15.29
CA ASP A 186 5.63 -6.10 16.01
C ASP A 186 6.06 -5.40 17.31
N VAL A 187 7.13 -5.89 17.96
CA VAL A 187 7.69 -5.27 19.18
C VAL A 187 8.40 -3.98 18.82
N ALA A 188 9.34 -4.02 17.87
CA ALA A 188 10.11 -2.85 17.45
C ALA A 188 9.19 -1.74 16.89
N ARG A 189 8.20 -2.11 16.07
CA ARG A 189 7.22 -1.17 15.53
C ARG A 189 6.34 -0.56 16.64
N SER A 190 5.93 -1.33 17.64
CA SER A 190 5.16 -0.82 18.78
C SER A 190 5.97 0.17 19.64
N GLN A 191 7.25 -0.14 19.90
CA GLN A 191 8.17 0.76 20.60
C GLN A 191 8.36 2.08 19.83
N THR A 192 8.59 1.99 18.51
CA THR A 192 8.76 3.16 17.64
C THR A 192 7.49 4.01 17.60
N LYS A 193 6.32 3.37 17.44
CA LYS A 193 5.02 4.03 17.48
C LYS A 193 4.83 4.84 18.76
N LEU A 194 5.17 4.27 19.92
CA LEU A 194 5.07 4.96 21.20
C LEU A 194 6.10 6.10 21.32
N ALA A 195 7.35 5.85 20.93
CA ALA A 195 8.43 6.83 20.99
C ALA A 195 8.17 8.06 20.11
N MET A 196 7.54 7.87 18.96
CA MET A 196 7.18 8.93 18.01
C MET A 196 5.79 9.54 18.29
N GLY A 197 5.04 9.05 19.29
CA GLY A 197 3.70 9.55 19.61
C GLY A 197 2.65 9.25 18.53
N GLU A 198 2.90 8.27 17.66
CA GLU A 198 2.04 7.98 16.52
C GLU A 198 0.80 7.19 16.93
N ARG A 199 -0.37 7.62 16.41
CA ARG A 199 -1.65 6.92 16.70
C ARG A 199 -1.84 5.69 15.81
N TYR A 200 -1.23 5.69 14.63
CA TYR A 200 -1.33 4.64 13.62
C TYR A 200 0.04 4.40 12.98
N ARG A 201 0.61 3.22 13.19
CA ARG A 201 1.87 2.78 12.56
C ARG A 201 1.68 1.36 12.06
N THR A 202 1.52 1.19 10.76
CA THR A 202 1.42 -0.13 10.12
C THR A 202 2.46 -0.24 9.03
N LEU A 203 2.92 -1.46 8.79
CA LEU A 203 3.94 -1.68 7.77
C LEU A 203 3.45 -1.23 6.38
N LEU A 204 2.22 -1.59 6.01
CA LEU A 204 1.60 -1.15 4.77
C LEU A 204 1.42 0.38 4.70
N GLY A 205 1.18 1.03 5.84
CA GLY A 205 1.15 2.49 5.95
C GLY A 205 2.45 3.14 5.50
N HIS A 206 3.61 2.63 5.95
CA HIS A 206 4.91 3.17 5.53
C HIS A 206 5.18 2.96 4.05
N PHE A 207 4.89 1.77 3.50
CA PHE A 207 5.00 1.57 2.06
C PHE A 207 4.20 2.62 1.28
N ARG A 208 2.96 2.90 1.72
CA ARG A 208 2.11 3.90 1.07
C ARG A 208 2.65 5.32 1.23
N HIS A 209 3.23 5.66 2.38
CA HIS A 209 3.86 6.96 2.63
C HIS A 209 5.06 7.17 1.69
N GLU A 210 6.01 6.24 1.66
CA GLU A 210 7.19 6.34 0.80
C GLU A 210 6.83 6.32 -0.70
N LEU A 211 5.80 5.56 -1.08
CA LEU A 211 5.24 5.63 -2.42
C LEU A 211 4.64 7.01 -2.73
N GLY A 212 4.13 7.73 -1.74
CA GLY A 212 3.67 9.11 -1.88
C GLY A 212 4.79 10.03 -2.33
N HIS A 213 5.96 9.92 -1.71
CA HIS A 213 7.18 10.64 -2.12
C HIS A 213 7.59 10.30 -3.56
N TYR A 214 7.63 9.01 -3.91
CA TYR A 214 7.91 8.58 -5.27
C TYR A 214 6.93 9.16 -6.31
N TYR A 215 5.63 9.16 -6.00
CA TYR A 215 4.62 9.68 -6.93
C TYR A 215 4.52 11.21 -6.93
N PHE A 216 5.06 11.91 -5.93
CA PHE A 216 5.30 13.35 -6.04
C PHE A 216 6.21 13.63 -7.23
N ASP A 217 7.34 12.93 -7.30
CA ASP A 217 8.34 13.12 -8.36
C ASP A 217 7.75 12.77 -9.73
N LYS A 218 7.00 11.66 -9.81
CA LYS A 218 6.40 11.19 -11.06
C LYS A 218 5.23 12.01 -11.56
N LEU A 219 4.40 12.56 -10.68
CA LEU A 219 3.15 13.21 -11.07
C LEU A 219 3.22 14.73 -11.03
N ILE A 220 4.06 15.29 -10.15
CA ILE A 220 4.07 16.71 -9.79
C ILE A 220 5.39 17.37 -10.15
N ALA A 221 6.52 16.92 -9.58
CA ALA A 221 7.79 17.66 -9.63
C ALA A 221 8.30 17.90 -11.07
N GLY A 222 8.07 16.94 -11.98
CA GLY A 222 8.47 17.07 -13.38
C GLY A 222 7.70 18.12 -14.21
N SER A 223 6.70 18.81 -13.64
CA SER A 223 5.91 19.83 -14.34
C SER A 223 5.79 21.10 -13.49
N ALA A 224 6.41 22.20 -13.96
CA ALA A 224 6.39 23.48 -13.27
C ALA A 224 4.96 24.00 -12.97
N GLU A 225 4.01 23.76 -13.87
CA GLU A 225 2.59 24.12 -13.68
C GLU A 225 1.96 23.30 -12.53
N LYS A 226 2.13 21.97 -12.56
CA LYS A 226 1.57 21.08 -11.53
C LYS A 226 2.21 21.33 -10.17
N HIS A 227 3.52 21.55 -10.15
CA HIS A 227 4.28 21.86 -8.94
C HIS A 227 3.83 23.19 -8.34
N ALA A 228 3.75 24.26 -9.14
CA ALA A 228 3.23 25.56 -8.69
C ALA A 228 1.79 25.47 -8.18
N LEU A 229 0.95 24.64 -8.79
CA LEU A 229 -0.40 24.37 -8.29
C LEU A 229 -0.36 23.61 -6.96
N CYS A 230 0.46 22.56 -6.84
CA CYS A 230 0.63 21.78 -5.61
C CYS A 230 1.02 22.68 -4.42
N LYS A 231 1.93 23.63 -4.64
CA LYS A 231 2.35 24.59 -3.62
C LYS A 231 1.20 25.43 -3.05
N LYS A 232 0.17 25.71 -3.84
CA LYS A 232 -1.03 26.43 -3.35
C LYS A 232 -1.87 25.60 -2.38
N TYR A 233 -1.81 24.27 -2.50
CA TYR A 233 -2.63 23.33 -1.74
C TYR A 233 -1.92 22.76 -0.51
N PHE A 234 -0.63 22.44 -0.64
CA PHE A 234 0.17 21.78 0.40
C PHE A 234 1.19 22.72 1.06
N GLY A 235 1.55 23.83 0.40
CA GLY A 235 2.63 24.72 0.80
C GLY A 235 3.92 24.48 0.01
N ASP A 236 4.94 25.27 0.29
CA ASP A 236 6.20 25.25 -0.46
C ASP A 236 7.12 24.12 -0.01
N ASP A 237 7.24 23.08 -0.83
CA ASP A 237 8.11 21.93 -0.61
C ASP A 237 9.61 22.22 -0.84
N GLU A 238 9.97 23.39 -1.37
CA GLU A 238 11.37 23.82 -1.47
C GLU A 238 11.90 24.43 -0.15
N ALA A 239 11.04 24.54 0.87
CA ALA A 239 11.49 24.90 2.20
C ALA A 239 12.57 23.93 2.71
N SER A 240 13.45 24.41 3.58
CA SER A 240 14.51 23.57 4.14
C SER A 240 13.91 22.44 4.98
N TYR A 241 13.94 21.22 4.43
CA TYR A 241 13.44 20.01 5.10
C TYR A 241 14.06 19.83 6.48
N LYS A 242 15.38 20.00 6.59
CA LYS A 242 16.12 19.87 7.84
C LYS A 242 15.65 20.88 8.89
N ASP A 243 15.47 22.15 8.52
CA ASP A 243 15.03 23.17 9.47
C ASP A 243 13.57 22.94 9.91
N ALA A 244 12.73 22.45 8.99
CA ALA A 244 11.34 22.12 9.25
C ALA A 244 11.22 20.93 10.22
N MET A 245 12.00 19.87 10.00
CA MET A 245 12.14 18.71 10.88
C MET A 245 12.64 19.10 12.27
N ASP A 246 13.74 19.88 12.35
CA ASP A 246 14.27 20.39 13.61
C ASP A 246 13.24 21.19 14.40
N LYS A 247 12.49 22.05 13.70
CA LYS A 247 11.41 22.85 14.31
C LYS A 247 10.29 21.95 14.83
N HIS A 248 9.89 20.94 14.07
CA HIS A 248 8.83 20.00 14.46
C HIS A 248 9.21 19.23 15.73
N TYR A 249 10.40 18.63 15.80
CA TYR A 249 10.81 17.90 17.01
C TYR A 249 11.06 18.81 18.23
N LYS A 250 11.42 20.08 18.03
CA LYS A 250 11.61 21.05 19.13
C LYS A 250 10.29 21.64 19.64
N LYS A 251 9.32 21.88 18.76
CA LYS A 251 8.10 22.64 19.09
C LYS A 251 6.81 21.82 19.05
N GLY A 252 6.84 20.63 18.46
CA GLY A 252 5.67 19.82 18.14
C GLY A 252 4.81 20.43 17.02
N ALA A 253 3.73 19.72 16.69
CA ALA A 253 2.70 20.22 15.79
C ALA A 253 1.93 21.40 16.43
N PRO A 254 1.40 22.35 15.62
CA PRO A 254 0.51 23.41 16.10
C PRO A 254 -0.73 22.81 16.80
N LYS A 255 -1.23 23.44 17.88
CA LYS A 255 -2.35 22.89 18.68
C LYS A 255 -3.62 22.58 17.86
N ASP A 256 -3.86 23.34 16.80
CA ASP A 256 -5.01 23.22 15.92
C ASP A 256 -4.70 22.54 14.58
N TRP A 257 -3.59 21.77 14.50
CA TRP A 257 -3.18 21.03 13.32
C TRP A 257 -4.31 20.21 12.69
N HIS A 258 -5.14 19.57 13.53
CA HIS A 258 -6.23 18.68 13.14
C HIS A 258 -7.33 19.37 12.32
N LYS A 259 -7.35 20.71 12.27
CA LYS A 259 -8.25 21.46 11.41
C LYS A 259 -7.83 21.40 9.93
N THR A 260 -6.54 21.23 9.65
CA THR A 260 -5.96 21.41 8.31
C THR A 260 -5.14 20.23 7.79
N PHE A 261 -4.59 19.43 8.70
CA PHE A 261 -3.68 18.33 8.37
C PHE A 261 -4.27 16.99 8.82
N ILE A 262 -3.99 15.94 8.04
CA ILE A 262 -4.49 14.59 8.33
C ILE A 262 -3.77 13.97 9.55
N SER A 263 -2.50 14.32 9.78
CA SER A 263 -1.69 13.85 10.89
C SER A 263 -0.83 14.97 11.46
N GLU A 264 -0.26 14.77 12.66
CA GLU A 264 0.72 15.70 13.24
C GLU A 264 1.98 15.80 12.39
N TYR A 265 2.44 14.66 11.87
CA TYR A 265 3.65 14.59 11.05
C TYR A 265 3.49 15.31 9.71
N ALA A 266 2.29 15.32 9.13
CA ALA A 266 1.97 16.14 7.95
C ALA A 266 2.21 17.65 8.17
N THR A 267 2.28 18.14 9.43
CA THR A 267 2.64 19.55 9.70
C THR A 267 4.14 19.82 9.60
N MET A 268 4.96 18.78 9.53
CA MET A 268 6.42 18.89 9.58
C MET A 268 6.95 19.59 8.32
N HIS A 269 6.47 19.20 7.14
CA HIS A 269 6.90 19.76 5.87
C HIS A 269 5.84 19.55 4.77
N PRO A 270 5.64 20.46 3.79
CA PRO A 270 4.67 20.26 2.70
C PRO A 270 4.85 18.97 1.90
N TYR A 271 6.10 18.52 1.73
CA TYR A 271 6.41 17.22 1.12
C TYR A 271 5.84 16.04 1.93
N GLU A 272 5.86 16.13 3.27
CA GLU A 272 5.27 15.11 4.15
C GLU A 272 3.76 15.20 4.20
N ASP A 273 3.18 16.40 4.13
CA ASP A 273 1.73 16.58 4.00
C ASP A 273 1.20 15.90 2.73
N TRP A 274 1.95 16.00 1.63
CA TRP A 274 1.67 15.25 0.40
C TRP A 274 1.71 13.74 0.63
N ALA A 275 2.82 13.21 1.17
CA ALA A 275 3.01 11.77 1.35
C ALA A 275 2.00 11.15 2.33
N GLU A 276 1.71 11.83 3.43
CA GLU A 276 0.67 11.43 4.37
C GLU A 276 -0.72 11.45 3.71
N THR A 277 -1.06 12.53 2.98
CA THR A 277 -2.34 12.60 2.26
C THR A 277 -2.46 11.50 1.21
N TRP A 278 -1.39 11.22 0.47
CA TRP A 278 -1.31 10.12 -0.50
C TRP A 278 -1.54 8.76 0.18
N ALA A 279 -0.84 8.51 1.29
CA ALA A 279 -0.98 7.27 2.03
C ALA A 279 -2.44 7.07 2.48
N HIS A 280 -3.05 8.12 3.03
CA HIS A 280 -4.44 8.13 3.43
C HIS A 280 -5.41 7.92 2.26
N TYR A 281 -5.16 8.52 1.10
CA TYR A 281 -5.93 8.23 -0.11
C TYR A 281 -5.89 6.73 -0.42
N MET A 282 -4.71 6.10 -0.45
CA MET A 282 -4.60 4.65 -0.68
C MET A 282 -5.31 3.81 0.41
N HIS A 283 -5.24 4.21 1.69
CA HIS A 283 -5.98 3.55 2.79
C HIS A 283 -7.49 3.53 2.51
N ILE A 284 -8.03 4.66 2.07
CA ILE A 284 -9.46 4.84 1.78
C ILE A 284 -9.85 3.94 0.62
N MET A 285 -9.14 4.03 -0.51
CA MET A 285 -9.46 3.28 -1.73
C MET A 285 -9.47 1.77 -1.50
N ASP A 286 -8.44 1.24 -0.84
CA ASP A 286 -8.31 -0.21 -0.63
C ASP A 286 -9.33 -0.77 0.36
N THR A 287 -9.66 0.03 1.38
CA THR A 287 -10.64 -0.38 2.39
C THR A 287 -12.05 -0.35 1.80
N LEU A 288 -12.40 0.69 1.04
CA LEU A 288 -13.68 0.77 0.33
C LEU A 288 -13.82 -0.33 -0.73
N GLU A 289 -12.75 -0.66 -1.46
CA GLU A 289 -12.76 -1.81 -2.38
C GLU A 289 -13.04 -3.11 -1.63
N THR A 290 -12.42 -3.31 -0.46
CA THR A 290 -12.69 -4.48 0.38
C THR A 290 -14.16 -4.53 0.81
N ALA A 291 -14.67 -3.43 1.34
CA ALA A 291 -16.06 -3.33 1.80
C ALA A 291 -17.05 -3.64 0.67
N LYS A 292 -16.80 -3.08 -0.52
CA LYS A 292 -17.58 -3.36 -1.72
C LYS A 292 -17.51 -4.83 -2.13
N ASN A 293 -16.32 -5.44 -2.12
CA ASN A 293 -16.15 -6.85 -2.51
C ASN A 293 -16.99 -7.82 -1.65
N TYR A 294 -17.21 -7.47 -0.39
CA TYR A 294 -18.05 -8.25 0.53
C TYR A 294 -19.51 -7.76 0.60
N SER A 295 -19.89 -6.80 -0.25
CA SER A 295 -21.20 -6.15 -0.22
C SER A 295 -21.59 -5.66 1.18
N ILE A 296 -20.62 -5.14 1.94
CA ILE A 296 -20.89 -4.61 3.28
C ILE A 296 -21.77 -3.38 3.13
N THR A 297 -22.99 -3.46 3.64
CA THR A 297 -23.91 -2.33 3.78
C THR A 297 -24.08 -2.02 5.27
N GLY A 298 -24.50 -0.80 5.58
CA GLY A 298 -24.76 -0.40 6.96
C GLY A 298 -25.60 0.88 7.01
N SER A 299 -25.89 1.37 8.20
CA SER A 299 -26.42 2.71 8.36
C SER A 299 -25.89 3.26 9.68
N THR A 300 -25.43 4.50 9.67
CA THR A 300 -25.01 5.24 10.87
C THR A 300 -26.20 5.94 11.54
N SER A 301 -27.36 5.99 10.85
CA SER A 301 -28.62 6.57 11.31
C SER A 301 -29.46 5.51 12.02
N GLY A 302 -29.30 5.40 13.34
CA GLY A 302 -29.91 4.34 14.16
C GLY A 302 -31.41 4.49 14.47
N SER A 303 -32.28 4.72 13.48
CA SER A 303 -33.73 4.82 13.69
C SER A 303 -34.51 3.80 12.84
N SER A 304 -34.84 2.67 13.46
CA SER A 304 -35.81 1.69 12.97
C SER A 304 -37.26 2.12 13.25
N ALA A 305 -37.64 3.33 12.85
CA ALA A 305 -39.00 3.83 13.01
C ALA A 305 -39.45 4.53 11.73
N ASP A 306 -40.32 3.83 10.98
CA ASP A 306 -41.30 4.33 10.02
C ASP A 306 -41.01 5.72 9.42
N THR A 307 -40.05 5.78 8.50
CA THR A 307 -40.00 6.82 7.46
C THR A 307 -39.54 6.17 6.17
N GLU A 308 -40.41 6.21 5.15
CA GLU A 308 -40.02 5.96 3.78
C GLU A 308 -38.91 6.97 3.43
N GLU A 309 -37.76 6.49 2.95
CA GLU A 309 -36.49 7.22 2.73
C GLU A 309 -35.53 7.30 3.93
N VAL A 310 -35.16 6.15 4.51
CA VAL A 310 -33.85 6.00 5.18
C VAL A 310 -32.80 5.81 4.09
N GLU A 311 -31.88 6.77 3.92
CA GLU A 311 -30.66 6.57 3.11
C GLU A 311 -29.78 5.54 3.82
N ASP A 312 -30.03 4.25 3.54
CA ASP A 312 -29.10 3.17 3.85
C ASP A 312 -27.73 3.50 3.22
N LEU A 313 -26.63 3.20 3.92
CA LEU A 313 -25.29 3.17 3.31
C LEU A 313 -25.26 1.99 2.33
N SER A 314 -25.77 2.23 1.13
CA SER A 314 -25.58 1.39 -0.02
C SER A 314 -24.25 1.80 -0.63
N LEU A 315 -23.19 1.03 -0.35
CA LEU A 315 -21.96 1.16 -1.13
C LEU A 315 -22.35 0.99 -2.62
N PRO A 316 -22.07 1.97 -3.50
CA PRO A 316 -22.52 1.89 -4.87
C PRO A 316 -21.88 0.69 -5.56
N GLN A 317 -22.66 -0.38 -5.73
CA GLN A 317 -22.16 -1.66 -6.25
C GLN A 317 -21.62 -1.52 -7.69
N GLY A 318 -22.10 -0.52 -8.43
CA GLY A 318 -21.59 -0.15 -9.75
C GLY A 318 -20.36 0.77 -9.76
N ALA A 319 -20.00 1.42 -8.63
CA ALA A 319 -18.87 2.37 -8.62
C ALA A 319 -17.54 1.62 -8.70
N TYR A 320 -16.77 1.87 -9.76
CA TYR A 320 -15.37 1.45 -9.80
C TYR A 320 -14.55 2.53 -9.12
N PHE A 321 -14.27 2.39 -7.81
CA PHE A 321 -13.61 3.44 -7.02
C PHE A 321 -12.29 3.90 -7.65
N PHE A 322 -11.51 3.00 -8.24
CA PHE A 322 -10.27 3.35 -8.95
C PHE A 322 -10.47 4.08 -10.28
N SER A 323 -11.72 4.28 -10.73
CA SER A 323 -12.04 5.09 -11.90
C SER A 323 -11.95 6.57 -11.58
N GLY A 324 -11.27 7.32 -12.44
CA GLY A 324 -11.37 8.79 -12.41
C GLY A 324 -12.76 9.32 -12.76
N GLN A 325 -13.72 8.49 -13.18
CA GLN A 325 -15.11 8.90 -13.40
C GLN A 325 -15.93 8.95 -12.09
N THR A 326 -15.51 8.22 -11.06
CA THR A 326 -16.16 8.26 -9.75
C THR A 326 -15.81 9.59 -9.07
N SER A 327 -16.82 10.30 -8.56
CA SER A 327 -16.61 11.58 -7.88
C SER A 327 -15.85 11.35 -6.57
N ILE A 328 -14.75 12.06 -6.37
CA ILE A 328 -13.99 12.00 -5.10
C ILE A 328 -14.85 12.39 -3.90
N ASP A 329 -15.78 13.33 -4.04
CA ASP A 329 -16.66 13.70 -2.93
C ASP A 329 -17.51 12.51 -2.49
N SER A 330 -18.07 11.76 -3.45
CA SER A 330 -18.82 10.52 -3.17
C SER A 330 -17.94 9.46 -2.51
N ILE A 331 -16.68 9.32 -2.91
CA ILE A 331 -15.73 8.39 -2.28
C ILE A 331 -15.48 8.79 -0.83
N LEU A 332 -15.24 10.07 -0.56
CA LEU A 332 -14.94 10.58 0.78
C LEU A 332 -16.17 10.54 1.70
N ASP A 333 -17.36 10.86 1.21
CA ASP A 333 -18.60 10.75 1.98
C ASP A 333 -18.85 9.27 2.36
N THR A 334 -18.73 8.36 1.39
CA THR A 334 -18.84 6.91 1.63
C THR A 334 -17.81 6.43 2.66
N TRP A 335 -16.58 6.94 2.58
CA TRP A 335 -15.51 6.60 3.52
C TRP A 335 -15.81 7.06 4.94
N ILE A 336 -16.35 8.27 5.12
CA ILE A 336 -16.66 8.81 6.44
C ILE A 336 -17.64 7.87 7.15
N ASP A 337 -18.74 7.50 6.51
CA ASP A 337 -19.72 6.60 7.09
C ASP A 337 -19.14 5.21 7.38
N PHE A 338 -18.40 4.65 6.41
CA PHE A 338 -17.78 3.34 6.59
C PHE A 338 -16.74 3.34 7.71
N SER A 339 -15.98 4.41 7.87
CA SER A 339 -14.95 4.52 8.92
C SER A 339 -15.55 4.53 10.33
N VAL A 340 -16.75 5.09 10.51
CA VAL A 340 -17.49 5.04 11.78
C VAL A 340 -17.89 3.60 12.12
N ILE A 341 -18.39 2.86 11.14
CA ILE A 341 -18.73 1.43 11.30
C ILE A 341 -17.46 0.64 11.64
N LEU A 342 -16.40 0.81 10.85
CA LEU A 342 -15.10 0.14 11.04
C LEU A 342 -14.53 0.38 12.44
N ASN A 343 -14.50 1.63 12.89
CA ASN A 343 -14.02 1.97 14.23
C ASN A 343 -14.91 1.35 15.33
N SER A 344 -16.23 1.33 15.12
CA SER A 344 -17.17 0.73 16.08
C SER A 344 -17.02 -0.79 16.17
N LEU A 345 -16.78 -1.48 15.05
CA LEU A 345 -16.45 -2.91 15.02
C LEU A 345 -15.15 -3.18 15.77
N ASN A 346 -14.10 -2.37 15.54
CA ASN A 346 -12.84 -2.48 16.26
C ASN A 346 -13.04 -2.32 17.78
N ARG A 347 -13.75 -1.28 18.23
CA ARG A 347 -14.03 -1.06 19.65
C ARG A 347 -14.83 -2.20 20.27
N SER A 348 -15.76 -2.79 19.51
CA SER A 348 -16.54 -3.96 19.96
C SER A 348 -15.66 -5.19 20.20
N MET A 349 -14.55 -5.31 19.47
CA MET A 349 -13.53 -6.35 19.66
C MET A 349 -12.44 -5.97 20.68
N GLY A 350 -12.59 -4.85 21.39
CA GLY A 350 -11.59 -4.35 22.35
C GLY A 350 -10.33 -3.76 21.71
N MET A 351 -10.38 -3.45 20.41
CA MET A 351 -9.29 -2.82 19.68
C MET A 351 -9.48 -1.30 19.60
N ASN A 352 -8.38 -0.57 19.44
CA ASN A 352 -8.43 0.86 19.11
C ASN A 352 -9.08 1.07 17.73
N ASP A 353 -9.58 2.29 17.51
CA ASP A 353 -10.07 2.74 16.21
C ASP A 353 -9.05 2.40 15.11
N ALA A 354 -9.52 1.71 14.08
CA ALA A 354 -8.70 1.33 12.92
C ALA A 354 -8.30 2.56 12.10
N TYR A 355 -9.15 3.59 12.08
CA TYR A 355 -8.92 4.85 11.41
C TYR A 355 -9.29 6.03 12.33
N PRO A 356 -8.41 6.44 13.25
CA PRO A 356 -8.66 7.49 14.24
C PRO A 356 -8.44 8.92 13.68
N PHE A 357 -8.74 9.14 12.40
CA PHE A 357 -8.46 10.38 11.68
C PHE A 357 -9.74 11.09 11.26
N VAL A 358 -9.68 12.42 11.20
CA VAL A 358 -10.82 13.27 10.86
C VAL A 358 -10.58 13.93 9.51
N LEU A 359 -11.52 13.76 8.58
CA LEU A 359 -11.45 14.38 7.25
C LEU A 359 -12.14 15.75 7.26
N THR A 360 -11.45 16.76 7.79
CA THR A 360 -11.92 18.15 7.70
C THR A 360 -11.93 18.65 6.26
N GLN A 361 -12.63 19.75 5.98
CA GLN A 361 -12.71 20.27 4.61
C GLN A 361 -11.34 20.52 3.95
N PRO A 362 -10.32 21.11 4.63
CA PRO A 362 -8.99 21.24 4.03
C PRO A 362 -8.33 19.89 3.70
N VAL A 363 -8.49 18.88 4.56
CA VAL A 363 -7.98 17.53 4.30
C VAL A 363 -8.70 16.88 3.12
N ARG A 364 -10.03 17.02 3.03
CA ARG A 364 -10.81 16.57 1.86
C ARG A 364 -10.32 17.23 0.58
N THR A 365 -10.04 18.53 0.61
CA THR A 365 -9.49 19.26 -0.54
C THR A 365 -8.13 18.72 -0.98
N LYS A 366 -7.24 18.38 -0.05
CA LYS A 366 -5.94 17.73 -0.36
C LYS A 366 -6.12 16.32 -0.92
N LEU A 367 -7.04 15.51 -0.37
CA LEU A 367 -7.38 14.19 -0.92
C LEU A 367 -7.95 14.30 -2.35
N SER A 368 -8.76 15.32 -2.62
CA SER A 368 -9.22 15.65 -3.98
C SER A 368 -8.08 16.02 -4.91
N PHE A 369 -7.08 16.76 -4.42
CA PHE A 369 -5.87 17.03 -5.19
C PHE A 369 -5.17 15.73 -5.60
N ILE A 370 -4.92 14.81 -4.65
CA ILE A 370 -4.30 13.51 -4.93
C ILE A 370 -5.10 12.73 -5.99
N HIS A 371 -6.43 12.61 -5.80
CA HIS A 371 -7.31 11.93 -6.75
C HIS A 371 -7.19 12.52 -8.17
N HIS A 372 -7.23 13.85 -8.28
CA HIS A 372 -7.10 14.53 -9.57
C HIS A 372 -5.70 14.46 -10.16
N ALA A 373 -4.63 14.43 -9.36
CA ALA A 373 -3.26 14.20 -9.82
C ALA A 373 -3.13 12.81 -10.47
N ILE A 374 -3.61 11.77 -9.77
CA ILE A 374 -3.57 10.38 -10.23
C ILE A 374 -4.33 10.21 -11.56
N HIS A 375 -5.48 10.87 -11.71
CA HIS A 375 -6.30 10.75 -12.92
C HIS A 375 -5.99 11.81 -14.00
N ASN A 376 -4.89 12.56 -13.87
CA ASN A 376 -4.48 13.63 -14.78
C ASN A 376 -5.59 14.68 -15.04
N ARG A 377 -6.25 15.11 -13.95
CA ARG A 377 -7.39 16.02 -13.94
C ARG A 377 -7.21 17.20 -12.99
N LEU A 378 -5.97 17.62 -12.74
CA LEU A 378 -5.67 18.78 -11.89
C LEU A 378 -6.34 20.08 -12.37
N HIS A 379 -6.68 20.20 -13.65
CA HIS A 379 -7.50 21.29 -14.20
C HIS A 379 -8.90 21.40 -13.58
N ARG A 380 -9.38 20.37 -12.87
CA ARG A 380 -10.66 20.36 -12.16
C ARG A 380 -10.56 20.89 -10.72
N MET A 381 -9.34 21.10 -10.23
CA MET A 381 -9.14 21.69 -8.91
C MET A 381 -9.67 23.13 -8.90
N PRO A 382 -10.42 23.53 -7.86
CA PRO A 382 -10.88 24.91 -7.75
C PRO A 382 -9.69 25.89 -7.63
N ALA A 383 -9.91 27.16 -7.96
CA ALA A 383 -8.94 28.17 -7.59
C ALA A 383 -8.97 28.34 -6.06
N ILE A 384 -7.81 28.22 -5.41
CA ILE A 384 -7.67 28.68 -4.03
C ILE A 384 -7.49 30.21 -4.10
N GLY A 385 -8.39 30.92 -3.44
CA GLY A 385 -8.40 32.39 -3.34
C GLY A 385 -7.40 32.93 -2.34
#